data_AF-A0AA37PRS5-F1
#
_entry.id   AF-A0AA37PRS5-F1
#
_cell.length_a   1.000
_cell.length_b   1.000
_cell.length_c   1.000
_cell.angle_alpha   90.00
_cell.angle_beta   90.00
_cell.angle_gamma   90.00
#
_symmetry.space_group_name_H-M   'P 1'
#
loop_
_entity.id
_entity.type
_entity.pdbx_description
1 polymer ?
#
loop_
_entity_poly.entity_id
_entity_poly.type
_entity_poly.pdbx_seq_one_letter_code
_entity_poly.pdbx_strand_id
1 'polypeptide(L)' 'MTFTYGGATYWVNGTAKAAHTYADLVTIWRDNPDIPGTKIDIGPLLDRGSALC' A
#
# COMPACT_ATOMS: atom_id res chain seq x y z
N MET A 1 -6.73 5.97 -0.13
CA MET A 1 -5.47 6.25 0.61
C MET A 1 -4.30 6.05 -0.34
N THR A 2 -3.35 6.96 -0.33
CA THR A 2 -2.15 6.93 -1.18
C THR A 2 -0.88 6.94 -0.33
N PHE A 3 0.17 6.30 -0.83
CA PHE A 3 1.50 6.32 -0.26
C PHE A 3 2.50 6.79 -1.31
N THR A 4 3.33 7.77 -0.98
CA THR A 4 4.32 8.33 -1.91
C THR A 4 5.72 7.87 -1.50
N TYR A 5 6.44 7.24 -2.43
CA TYR A 5 7.80 6.77 -2.22
C TYR A 5 8.60 6.91 -3.51
N GLY A 6 9.84 7.40 -3.41
CA GLY A 6 10.74 7.54 -4.56
C GLY A 6 10.20 8.43 -5.68
N GLY A 7 9.31 9.38 -5.38
CA GLY A 7 8.66 10.25 -6.37
C GLY A 7 7.42 9.66 -7.05
N ALA A 8 7.09 8.40 -6.76
CA ALA A 8 5.88 7.74 -7.25
C ALA A 8 4.83 7.65 -6.15
N THR A 9 3.55 7.78 -6.54
CA THR A 9 2.42 7.59 -5.65
C THR A 9 1.77 6.25 -5.96
N TYR A 10 1.41 5.51 -4.91
CA TYR A 10 0.84 4.18 -4.97
C TYR A 10 -0.47 4.12 -4.17
N TRP A 11 -1.41 3.33 -4.63
CA TRP A 11 -2.61 3.02 -3.85
C TRP A 11 -2.35 1.90 -2.87
N VAL A 12 -2.75 2.09 -1.62
CA VAL A 12 -2.54 1.10 -0.55
C VAL A 12 -3.79 0.29 -0.21
N ASN A 13 -4.99 0.70 -0.66
CA ASN A 13 -6.23 -0.04 -0.41
C ASN A 13 -7.04 -0.31 -1.68
N GLY A 14 -7.79 -1.43 -1.67
CA GLY A 14 -8.60 -1.88 -2.81
C GLY A 14 -9.66 -0.86 -3.25
N THR A 15 -10.19 -0.06 -2.33
CA THR A 15 -11.13 1.03 -2.63
C THR A 15 -10.49 2.12 -3.50
N ALA A 16 -9.22 2.43 -3.28
CA ALA A 16 -8.52 3.43 -4.09
C ALA A 16 -8.01 2.87 -5.42
N LYS A 17 -7.82 1.55 -5.52
CA LYS A 17 -7.55 0.85 -6.78
C LYS A 17 -8.68 1.07 -7.80
N ALA A 18 -9.93 1.20 -7.36
CA ALA A 18 -11.07 1.49 -8.23
C ALA A 18 -11.00 2.86 -8.93
N ALA A 19 -10.19 3.81 -8.41
CA ALA A 19 -9.98 5.12 -9.03
C ALA A 19 -8.95 5.10 -10.17
N HIS A 20 -8.17 4.02 -10.33
CA HIS A 20 -7.20 3.79 -11.43
C HIS A 20 -6.19 4.93 -11.74
N THR A 21 -5.98 5.88 -10.83
CA THR A 21 -5.16 7.09 -11.09
C THR A 21 -3.66 6.94 -10.78
N TYR A 22 -3.29 6.03 -9.87
CA TYR A 22 -1.90 5.75 -9.46
C TYR A 22 -1.50 4.27 -9.64
N ALA A 23 -0.20 4.00 -9.51
CA ALA A 23 0.38 2.68 -9.68
C ALA A 23 -0.02 1.70 -8.57
N ASP A 24 0.01 0.40 -8.88
CA ASP A 24 -0.27 -0.66 -7.90
C ASP A 24 0.94 -0.86 -6.97
N LEU A 25 0.69 -0.77 -5.66
CA LEU A 25 1.69 -0.98 -4.62
C LEU A 25 2.34 -2.37 -4.71
N VAL A 26 1.65 -3.37 -5.27
CA VAL A 26 2.16 -4.74 -5.45
C VAL A 26 3.55 -4.77 -6.10
N THR A 27 3.86 -3.79 -6.97
CA THR A 27 5.15 -3.67 -7.65
C THR A 27 6.34 -3.36 -6.73
N ILE A 28 6.09 -2.67 -5.61
CA ILE A 28 7.13 -2.30 -4.63
C ILE A 28 6.92 -2.96 -3.26
N TRP A 29 5.86 -3.77 -3.12
CA TRP A 29 5.49 -4.35 -1.84
C TRP A 29 6.46 -5.47 -1.48
N ARG A 30 7.22 -5.20 -0.42
CA ARG A 30 8.20 -6.13 0.15
C ARG A 30 7.52 -7.42 0.62
N ASP A 31 8.14 -8.54 0.27
CA ASP A 31 7.79 -9.86 0.81
C ASP A 31 8.11 -9.93 2.31
N ASN A 32 7.31 -10.72 3.03
CA ASN A 32 7.53 -10.98 4.43
C ASN A 32 8.64 -12.05 4.59
N PRO A 33 9.77 -11.73 5.25
CA PRO A 33 10.85 -12.69 5.46
C PRO A 33 10.45 -13.83 6.42
N ASP A 34 9.48 -13.60 7.30
CA ASP A 34 9.07 -14.55 8.33
C ASP A 34 8.00 -15.54 7.85
N ILE A 35 7.20 -15.15 6.84
CA ILE A 35 6.10 -15.96 6.31
C ILE A 35 6.19 -15.99 4.76
N PRO A 36 6.79 -17.05 4.19
CA PRO A 36 6.95 -17.19 2.74
C PRO A 36 5.64 -17.06 1.97
N GLY A 37 5.68 -16.36 0.84
CA GLY A 37 4.52 -16.16 -0.03
C GLY A 37 3.55 -15.07 0.43
N THR A 38 3.85 -14.38 1.54
CA THR A 38 3.06 -13.24 2.02
C THR A 38 3.84 -11.93 1.90
N LYS A 39 3.11 -10.81 1.93
CA LYS A 39 3.67 -9.47 1.95
C LYS A 39 3.74 -8.94 3.37
N ILE A 40 4.66 -8.01 3.64
CA ILE A 40 4.73 -7.36 4.97
C ILE A 40 3.40 -6.67 5.27
N ASP A 41 2.92 -6.85 6.49
CA ASP A 41 1.69 -6.21 6.96
C ASP A 41 1.83 -4.68 6.95
N ILE A 42 0.96 -4.03 6.19
CA ILE A 42 0.83 -2.57 6.13
C ILE A 42 -0.44 -2.08 6.82
N GLY A 43 -1.18 -2.95 7.50
CA GLY A 43 -2.34 -2.63 8.33
C GLY A 43 -2.11 -1.39 9.22
N PRO A 44 -1.00 -1.33 9.98
CA PRO A 44 -0.69 -0.14 10.80
C PRO A 44 -0.56 1.16 9.99
N LEU A 45 -0.12 1.09 8.74
CA LEU A 45 0.02 2.24 7.84
C LEU A 45 -1.34 2.64 7.26
N LEU A 46 -2.20 1.66 6.97
CA LEU A 46 -3.59 1.87 6.56
C LEU A 46 -4.43 2.49 7.67
N ASP A 47 -4.28 2.02 8.91
CA ASP A 47 -5.00 2.54 10.08
C ASP A 47 -4.63 4.00 10.34
N ARG A 48 -3.33 4.30 10.29
CA ARG A 48 -2.83 5.67 10.47
C ARG A 48 -3.27 6.61 9.36
N GLY A 49 -3.32 6.10 8.13
CA GLY A 49 -3.85 6.82 6.98
C GLY A 49 -5.34 7.11 7.07
N SER A 50 -6.11 6.12 7.51
CA SER A 50 -7.56 6.23 7.68
C SER A 50 -7.93 7.19 8.81
N ALA A 51 -7.12 7.28 9.87
CA ALA A 51 -7.33 8.22 10.97
C ALA A 51 -7.08 9.70 10.61
N LEU A 52 -6.45 9.99 9.46
CA LEU A 52 -6.15 11.34 8.98
C LEU A 52 -7.24 11.92 8.06
N CYS A 53 -8.30 11.17 7.77
CA CYS A 53 -9.47 11.57 6.97
C CYS A 53 -10.75 11.21 7.70
#